data_AF-A0A349EEG4-F1
#
_entry.id   AF-A0A349EEG4-F1
#
_cell.length_a   1.000
_cell.length_b   1.000
_cell.length_c   1.000
_cell.angle_alpha   90.00
_cell.angle_beta   90.00
_cell.angle_gamma   90.00
#
_symmetry.space_group_name_H-M   'P 1'
#
loop_
_entity.id
_entity.type
_entity.pdbx_description
1 polymer ?
#
loop_
_entity_poly.entity_id
_entity_poly.type
_entity_poly.pdbx_seq_one_letter_code
_entity_poly.pdbx_strand_id
1 'polypeptide(L)'
;MQRRTFLKALGAGLALGNPVERLYAGEEAVGGATDLVAVKNGDPETLFDRGIEALGGMGRFVKKGQTVVVKPNIGWNTPPERAANTNPRLVRRIIEHCRQAGAKEVYVFDNTCDNWRDSYRTSGIEQAVKDAGGKLAPGNSEGYFQKVIVAKGRRLREV
;
A
#
# COMPACT_ATOMS: atom_id res chain seq x y z
N MET A 1 9.76 4.85 29.01
CA MET A 1 10.82 3.85 29.25
C MET A 1 11.89 4.02 28.18
N GLN A 2 13.16 4.28 28.54
CA GLN A 2 14.20 4.62 27.55
C GLN A 2 14.78 3.36 26.87
N ARG A 3 14.84 3.35 25.53
CA ARG A 3 15.41 2.28 24.67
C ARG A 3 16.75 1.71 25.17
N ARG A 4 17.58 2.56 25.77
CA ARG A 4 18.92 2.19 26.28
C ARG A 4 18.87 1.26 27.49
N THR A 5 17.84 1.34 28.32
CA THR A 5 17.70 0.48 29.50
C THR A 5 17.23 -0.93 29.11
N PHE A 6 16.41 -1.04 28.06
CA PHE A 6 15.93 -2.32 27.52
C PHE A 6 17.04 -3.14 26.86
N LEU A 7 17.90 -2.50 26.05
CA LEU A 7 19.03 -3.18 25.40
C LEU A 7 20.09 -3.67 26.40
N LYS A 8 20.28 -2.98 27.52
CA LYS A 8 21.19 -3.41 28.59
C LYS A 8 20.66 -4.63 29.35
N ALA A 9 19.34 -4.73 29.54
CA ALA A 9 18.71 -5.90 30.18
C ALA A 9 18.82 -7.16 29.29
N LEU A 10 18.71 -7.01 27.97
CA LEU A 10 18.89 -8.12 27.03
C LEU A 10 20.32 -8.68 27.04
N GLY A 11 21.33 -7.79 27.10
CA GLY A 11 22.74 -8.19 27.10
C GLY A 11 23.17 -8.97 28.35
N ALA A 12 22.54 -8.71 29.50
CA ALA A 12 22.84 -9.43 30.74
C ALA A 12 22.26 -10.86 30.75
N GLY A 13 21.10 -11.09 30.12
CA GLY A 13 20.51 -12.44 30.00
C GLY A 13 21.29 -13.38 29.07
N LEU A 14 21.96 -12.83 28.05
CA LEU A 14 22.72 -13.60 27.05
C LEU A 14 24.02 -14.22 27.57
N ALA A 15 24.53 -13.78 28.72
CA ALA A 15 25.79 -14.27 29.29
C ALA A 15 25.63 -15.50 30.19
N LEU A 16 24.41 -15.82 30.63
CA LEU A 16 24.13 -16.86 31.64
C LEU A 16 23.31 -18.05 31.10
N GLY A 17 22.86 -18.01 29.85
CA GLY A 17 22.01 -19.03 29.23
C GLY A 17 22.80 -20.14 28.52
N ASN A 18 22.31 -21.38 28.64
CA ASN A 18 22.86 -22.57 27.99
C ASN A 18 22.91 -22.37 26.45
N PRO A 19 24.01 -22.72 25.75
CA PRO A 19 24.15 -22.51 24.30
C PRO A 19 23.03 -23.16 23.46
N VAL A 20 22.38 -24.20 23.98
CA VAL A 20 21.23 -24.86 23.32
C VAL A 20 19.99 -23.97 23.31
N GLU A 21 19.69 -23.23 24.38
CA GLU A 21 18.55 -22.30 24.41
C GLU A 21 18.76 -21.08 23.51
N ARG A 22 20.01 -20.65 23.29
CA ARG A 22 20.34 -19.55 22.37
C ARG A 22 20.04 -19.88 20.90
N LEU A 23 19.98 -21.15 20.53
CA LEU A 23 19.58 -21.61 19.19
C LEU A 23 18.05 -21.63 19.00
N TYR A 24 17.29 -21.61 20.10
CA TYR A 24 15.82 -21.57 20.09
C TYR A 24 15.23 -20.20 20.43
N ALA A 25 16.07 -19.19 20.66
CA ALA A 25 15.66 -17.79 20.64
C ALA A 25 15.43 -17.31 19.19
N GLY A 26 14.64 -18.07 18.42
CA GLY A 26 13.93 -17.51 17.30
C GLY A 26 13.03 -16.41 17.85
N GLU A 27 13.00 -15.26 17.18
CA GLU A 27 12.02 -14.22 17.45
C GLU A 27 10.67 -14.89 17.63
N GLU A 28 10.05 -14.72 18.81
CA GLU A 28 8.67 -15.14 18.97
C GLU A 28 7.90 -14.47 17.84
N ALA A 29 7.38 -15.28 16.92
CA ALA A 29 6.48 -14.81 15.89
C ALA A 29 5.33 -14.15 16.64
N VAL A 30 5.27 -12.82 16.59
CA VAL A 30 4.22 -12.04 17.23
C VAL A 30 2.91 -12.55 16.64
N GLY A 31 2.21 -13.39 17.41
CA GLY A 31 0.97 -14.05 17.02
C GLY A 31 -0.13 -13.03 16.89
N GLY A 32 -0.19 -12.37 15.74
CA GLY A 32 -1.12 -11.29 15.44
C GLY A 32 -0.96 -10.85 14.00
N ALA A 33 -2.01 -10.26 13.43
CA ALA A 33 -1.93 -9.72 12.09
C ALA A 33 -1.05 -8.46 12.11
N THR A 34 -0.01 -8.38 11.27
CA THR A 34 0.85 -7.20 11.17
C THR A 34 0.03 -5.97 10.78
N ASP A 35 0.04 -4.94 11.63
CA ASP A 35 -0.71 -3.68 11.41
C ASP A 35 0.10 -2.63 10.63
N LEU A 36 1.44 -2.66 10.76
CA LEU A 36 2.33 -1.69 10.14
C LEU A 36 3.64 -2.35 9.71
N VAL A 37 4.08 -2.04 8.49
CA VAL A 37 5.37 -2.45 7.94
C VAL A 37 6.12 -1.22 7.45
N ALA A 38 7.42 -1.15 7.74
CA ALA A 38 8.32 -0.14 7.19
C ALA A 38 9.44 -0.83 6.40
N VAL A 39 9.50 -0.55 5.11
CA VAL A 39 10.54 -1.04 4.19
C VAL A 39 11.30 0.14 3.61
N LYS A 40 12.61 -0.03 3.38
CA LYS A 40 13.50 1.00 2.85
C LYS A 40 14.44 0.42 1.82
N ASN A 41 15.03 1.30 1.00
CA ASN A 41 16.04 1.00 -0.01
C ASN A 41 15.53 0.06 -1.12
N GLY A 42 15.13 0.64 -2.25
CA GLY A 42 14.66 -0.09 -3.42
C GLY A 42 13.92 0.83 -4.38
N ASP A 43 13.57 0.29 -5.54
CA ASP A 43 12.64 0.94 -6.44
C ASP A 43 11.18 0.72 -5.99
N PRO A 44 10.19 1.44 -6.57
CA PRO A 44 8.81 1.38 -6.12
C PRO A 44 8.23 -0.04 -6.08
N GLU A 45 8.54 -0.88 -7.07
CA GLU A 45 8.08 -2.27 -7.12
C GLU A 45 8.70 -3.13 -6.03
N THR A 46 10.02 -3.05 -5.84
CA THR A 46 10.72 -3.84 -4.80
C THR A 46 10.23 -3.47 -3.40
N LEU A 47 10.02 -2.17 -3.16
CA LEU A 47 9.49 -1.71 -1.88
C LEU A 47 8.05 -2.19 -1.67
N PHE A 48 7.21 -2.15 -2.70
CA PHE A 48 5.85 -2.66 -2.60
C PHE A 48 5.80 -4.17 -2.34
N ASP A 49 6.57 -4.96 -3.10
CA ASP A 49 6.59 -6.42 -2.97
C ASP A 49 6.97 -6.86 -1.56
N ARG A 50 8.05 -6.29 -1.01
CA ARG A 50 8.49 -6.59 0.36
C ARG A 50 7.48 -6.11 1.40
N GLY A 51 6.89 -4.94 1.17
CA GLY A 51 5.90 -4.36 2.08
C GLY A 51 4.63 -5.20 2.16
N ILE A 52 4.07 -5.59 1.02
CA ILE A 52 2.84 -6.38 0.97
C ILE A 52 3.06 -7.81 1.47
N GLU A 53 4.22 -8.41 1.16
CA GLU A 53 4.62 -9.72 1.69
C GLU A 53 4.66 -9.71 3.22
N ALA A 54 5.35 -8.73 3.83
CA ALA A 54 5.43 -8.60 5.28
C ALA A 54 4.08 -8.28 5.96
N LEU A 55 3.11 -7.76 5.21
CA LEU A 55 1.72 -7.59 5.66
C LEU A 55 0.87 -8.88 5.54
N GLY A 56 1.45 -10.00 5.09
CA GLY A 56 0.76 -11.27 4.89
C GLY A 56 0.29 -11.51 3.44
N GLY A 57 0.82 -10.75 2.49
CA GLY A 57 0.56 -10.88 1.06
C GLY A 57 -0.74 -10.25 0.59
N MET A 58 -0.87 -10.05 -0.73
CA MET A 58 -2.05 -9.43 -1.33
C MET A 58 -3.34 -10.23 -1.09
N GLY A 59 -3.23 -11.56 -0.94
CA GLY A 59 -4.35 -12.45 -0.63
C GLY A 59 -5.03 -12.16 0.71
N ARG A 60 -4.39 -11.41 1.62
CA ARG A 60 -5.04 -10.91 2.85
C ARG A 60 -6.13 -9.89 2.52
N PHE A 61 -5.93 -9.06 1.50
CA PHE A 61 -6.79 -7.93 1.13
C PHE A 61 -7.73 -8.22 -0.04
N VAL A 62 -7.25 -9.01 -1.01
CA VAL A 62 -7.99 -9.35 -2.23
C VAL A 62 -8.33 -10.84 -2.22
N LYS A 63 -9.60 -11.15 -2.42
CA LYS A 63 -10.11 -12.52 -2.53
C LYS A 63 -10.51 -12.83 -3.97
N LYS A 64 -10.40 -14.10 -4.35
CA LYS A 64 -10.75 -14.59 -5.69
C LYS A 64 -12.16 -14.16 -6.08
N GLY A 65 -12.31 -13.63 -7.29
CA GLY A 65 -13.58 -13.18 -7.85
C GLY A 65 -14.01 -11.76 -7.47
N GLN A 66 -13.30 -11.08 -6.57
CA GLN A 66 -13.63 -9.70 -6.20
C GLN A 66 -13.35 -8.71 -7.34
N THR A 67 -14.20 -7.69 -7.44
CA THR A 67 -13.88 -6.46 -8.16
C THR A 67 -13.16 -5.53 -7.18
N VAL A 68 -11.94 -5.12 -7.54
CA VAL A 68 -11.07 -4.28 -6.72
C VAL A 68 -11.00 -2.89 -7.32
N VAL A 69 -10.92 -1.86 -6.48
CA VAL A 69 -10.64 -0.48 -6.89
C VAL A 69 -9.33 -0.03 -6.27
N VAL A 70 -8.39 0.41 -7.09
CA VAL A 70 -7.14 1.04 -6.68
C VAL A 70 -7.29 2.54 -6.89
N LYS A 71 -7.15 3.33 -5.82
CA LYS A 71 -7.28 4.79 -5.87
C LYS A 71 -5.92 5.47 -5.67
N PRO A 72 -5.08 5.57 -6.70
CA PRO A 72 -3.83 6.32 -6.62
C PRO A 72 -4.11 7.83 -6.55
N ASN A 73 -3.04 8.61 -6.50
CA ASN A 73 -3.06 10.04 -6.69
C ASN A 73 -2.73 10.35 -8.16
N ILE A 74 -3.70 10.86 -8.91
CA ILE A 74 -3.61 11.26 -10.34
C ILE A 74 -4.07 12.72 -10.50
N GLY A 75 -3.83 13.57 -9.50
CA GLY A 75 -4.40 14.91 -9.40
C GLY A 75 -4.03 15.85 -10.55
N TRP A 76 -2.81 15.75 -11.09
CA TRP A 76 -2.24 16.79 -11.96
C TRP A 76 -1.84 16.29 -13.34
N ASN A 77 -1.97 17.15 -14.35
CA ASN A 77 -1.48 16.92 -15.70
C ASN A 77 0.03 17.14 -15.74
N THR A 78 0.77 16.16 -15.21
CA THR A 78 2.20 16.28 -14.94
C THR A 78 2.90 14.96 -15.21
N PRO A 79 4.07 14.97 -15.88
CA PRO A 79 4.76 13.74 -16.24
C PRO A 79 5.46 13.10 -15.03
N PRO A 80 5.75 11.78 -15.06
CA PRO A 80 6.27 11.03 -13.92
C PRO A 80 7.53 11.60 -13.28
N GLU A 81 8.40 12.22 -14.08
CA GLU A 81 9.71 12.76 -13.67
C GLU A 81 9.58 13.90 -12.66
N ARG A 82 8.41 14.56 -12.60
CA ARG A 82 8.12 15.63 -11.63
C ARG A 82 7.54 15.11 -10.32
N ALA A 83 7.22 13.81 -10.22
CA ALA A 83 6.75 13.15 -9.01
C ALA A 83 5.54 13.81 -8.30
N ALA A 84 4.65 14.49 -9.06
CA ALA A 84 3.42 15.05 -8.51
C ALA A 84 2.37 13.96 -8.22
N ASN A 85 2.26 12.97 -9.11
CA ASN A 85 1.31 11.86 -9.02
C ASN A 85 1.97 10.60 -8.41
N THR A 86 1.17 9.59 -8.07
CA THR A 86 1.70 8.26 -7.72
C THR A 86 2.53 7.71 -8.87
N ASN A 87 3.66 7.07 -8.56
CA ASN A 87 4.53 6.51 -9.59
C ASN A 87 3.78 5.43 -10.41
N PRO A 88 3.75 5.51 -11.76
CA PRO A 88 3.02 4.55 -12.59
C PRO A 88 3.53 3.12 -12.47
N ARG A 89 4.84 2.91 -12.22
CA ARG A 89 5.41 1.58 -11.96
C ARG A 89 4.81 0.92 -10.73
N LEU A 90 4.60 1.69 -9.66
CA LEU A 90 3.94 1.22 -8.44
C LEU A 90 2.47 0.85 -8.71
N VAL A 91 1.74 1.70 -9.45
CA VAL A 91 0.33 1.43 -9.80
C VAL A 91 0.21 0.12 -10.59
N ARG A 92 1.05 -0.06 -11.61
CA ARG A 92 1.15 -1.31 -12.39
C ARG A 92 1.37 -2.50 -11.46
N ARG A 93 2.35 -2.42 -10.55
CA ARG A 93 2.71 -3.52 -9.65
C ARG A 93 1.57 -3.91 -8.70
N ILE A 94 0.83 -2.92 -8.18
CA ILE A 94 -0.34 -3.17 -7.33
C ILE A 94 -1.41 -3.94 -8.11
N ILE A 95 -1.70 -3.54 -9.35
CA ILE A 95 -2.71 -4.20 -10.18
C ILE A 95 -2.32 -5.65 -10.48
N GLU A 96 -1.06 -5.90 -10.80
CA GLU A 96 -0.53 -7.26 -11.01
C GLU A 96 -0.79 -8.14 -9.79
N HIS A 97 -0.47 -7.66 -8.59
CA HIS A 97 -0.72 -8.39 -7.34
C HIS A 97 -2.21 -8.64 -7.10
N CYS A 98 -3.08 -7.66 -7.37
CA CYS A 98 -4.53 -7.86 -7.25
C CYS A 98 -5.04 -8.94 -8.21
N ARG A 99 -4.56 -8.94 -9.46
CA ARG A 99 -4.91 -9.95 -10.47
C ARG A 99 -4.38 -11.33 -10.08
N GLN A 100 -3.13 -11.43 -9.62
CA GLN A 100 -2.52 -12.66 -9.12
C GLN A 100 -3.26 -13.24 -7.92
N ALA A 101 -3.79 -12.39 -7.03
CA ALA A 101 -4.66 -12.79 -5.92
C ALA A 101 -6.07 -13.26 -6.37
N GLY A 102 -6.37 -13.17 -7.67
CA GLY A 102 -7.61 -13.67 -8.27
C GLY A 102 -8.71 -12.63 -8.42
N ALA A 103 -8.41 -11.33 -8.39
CA ALA A 103 -9.39 -10.29 -8.68
C ALA A 103 -10.03 -10.51 -10.07
N LYS A 104 -11.37 -10.47 -10.12
CA LYS A 104 -12.13 -10.55 -11.37
C LYS A 104 -11.89 -9.30 -12.23
N GLU A 105 -11.89 -8.14 -11.60
CA GLU A 105 -11.61 -6.85 -12.24
C GLU A 105 -10.83 -5.96 -11.29
N VAL A 106 -9.96 -5.12 -11.84
CA VAL A 106 -9.24 -4.09 -11.09
C VAL A 106 -9.46 -2.75 -11.77
N TYR A 107 -10.22 -1.88 -11.13
CA TYR A 107 -10.48 -0.52 -11.59
C TYR A 107 -9.49 0.46 -10.95
N VAL A 108 -9.07 1.46 -11.71
CA VAL A 108 -8.23 2.54 -11.25
C VAL A 108 -8.92 3.86 -11.55
N PHE A 109 -9.08 4.68 -10.51
CA PHE A 109 -9.65 6.01 -10.67
C PHE A 109 -9.11 6.97 -9.63
N ASP A 110 -9.27 8.25 -9.92
CA ASP A 110 -9.10 9.38 -9.02
C ASP A 110 -10.03 10.52 -9.47
N ASN A 111 -10.33 11.43 -8.54
CA ASN A 111 -11.01 12.69 -8.84
C ASN A 111 -9.95 13.78 -8.95
N THR A 112 -9.60 14.14 -10.19
CA THR A 112 -8.41 14.96 -10.50
C THR A 112 -8.64 16.44 -10.24
N CYS A 113 -7.54 17.18 -10.03
CA CYS A 113 -7.57 18.64 -9.95
C CYS A 113 -7.53 19.27 -11.36
N ASP A 114 -6.66 18.77 -12.23
CA ASP A 114 -6.57 19.17 -13.63
C ASP A 114 -7.55 18.36 -14.51
N ASN A 115 -7.53 18.59 -15.83
CA ASN A 115 -8.30 17.79 -16.79
C ASN A 115 -7.99 16.29 -16.63
N TRP A 116 -9.01 15.50 -16.28
CA TRP A 116 -8.81 14.11 -15.90
C TRP A 116 -8.18 13.24 -16.99
N ARG A 117 -8.52 13.43 -18.27
CA ARG A 117 -7.95 12.63 -19.36
C ARG A 117 -6.47 12.91 -19.53
N ASP A 118 -6.10 14.18 -19.46
CA ASP A 118 -4.71 14.59 -19.57
C ASP A 118 -3.91 14.16 -18.34
N SER A 119 -4.45 14.28 -17.13
CA SER A 119 -3.82 13.77 -15.91
C SER A 119 -3.54 12.26 -15.99
N TYR A 120 -4.48 11.48 -16.50
CA TYR A 120 -4.31 10.02 -16.63
C TYR A 120 -3.26 9.66 -17.69
N ARG A 121 -3.29 10.34 -18.84
CA ARG A 121 -2.36 10.10 -19.94
C ARG A 121 -0.94 10.58 -19.62
N THR A 122 -0.78 11.84 -19.23
CA THR A 122 0.53 12.47 -19.02
C THR A 122 1.27 11.88 -17.83
N SER A 123 0.56 11.46 -16.77
CA SER A 123 1.19 10.77 -15.63
C SER A 123 1.71 9.37 -15.95
N GLY A 124 1.44 8.84 -17.15
CA GLY A 124 1.78 7.47 -17.54
C GLY A 124 0.94 6.40 -16.84
N ILE A 125 0.04 6.77 -15.92
CA ILE A 125 -0.78 5.81 -15.16
C ILE A 125 -1.79 5.12 -16.08
N GLU A 126 -2.36 5.81 -17.06
CA GLU A 126 -3.26 5.18 -18.02
C GLU A 126 -2.61 3.98 -18.72
N GLN A 127 -1.40 4.15 -19.24
CA GLN A 127 -0.68 3.08 -19.92
C GLN A 127 -0.32 1.96 -18.95
N ALA A 128 0.21 2.30 -17.78
CA ALA A 128 0.56 1.35 -16.73
C ALA A 128 -0.64 0.48 -16.29
N VAL A 129 -1.84 1.07 -16.21
CA VAL A 129 -3.08 0.36 -15.88
C VAL A 129 -3.46 -0.61 -16.99
N LYS A 130 -3.45 -0.16 -18.25
CA LYS A 130 -3.78 -0.98 -19.41
C LYS A 130 -2.83 -2.17 -19.55
N ASP A 131 -1.52 -1.92 -19.42
CA ASP A 131 -0.48 -2.94 -19.51
C ASP A 131 -0.59 -4.01 -18.41
N ALA A 132 -1.09 -3.64 -17.23
CA ALA A 132 -1.36 -4.56 -16.13
C ALA A 132 -2.70 -5.32 -16.24
N GLY A 133 -3.48 -5.06 -17.30
CA GLY A 133 -4.83 -5.61 -17.45
C GLY A 133 -5.86 -4.99 -16.49
N GLY A 134 -5.61 -3.79 -15.97
CA GLY A 134 -6.56 -3.00 -15.21
C GLY A 134 -7.50 -2.20 -16.12
N LYS A 135 -8.48 -1.53 -15.51
CA LYS A 135 -9.46 -0.68 -16.21
C LYS A 135 -9.48 0.70 -15.59
N LEU A 136 -9.48 1.75 -16.40
CA LEU A 136 -9.71 3.10 -15.91
C LEU A 136 -11.20 3.32 -15.67
N ALA A 137 -11.54 4.01 -14.58
CA ALA A 137 -12.87 4.54 -14.34
C ALA A 137 -12.82 6.06 -14.19
N PRO A 138 -13.84 6.80 -14.67
CA PRO A 138 -13.91 8.24 -14.51
C PRO A 138 -14.34 8.61 -13.08
N GLY A 139 -13.75 9.69 -12.55
CA GLY A 139 -14.17 10.34 -11.30
C GLY A 139 -14.64 11.78 -11.49
N ASN A 140 -14.86 12.20 -12.74
CA ASN A 140 -14.92 13.61 -13.14
C ASN A 140 -16.33 14.22 -13.18
N SER A 141 -17.37 13.52 -12.71
CA SER A 141 -18.76 13.99 -12.77
C SER A 141 -19.41 13.91 -11.40
N GLU A 142 -20.10 14.98 -11.01
CA GLU A 142 -20.88 15.04 -9.76
C GLU A 142 -21.91 13.91 -9.66
N GLY A 143 -22.46 13.45 -10.80
CA GLY A 143 -23.42 12.35 -10.84
C GLY A 143 -22.87 11.01 -10.36
N TYR A 144 -21.55 10.86 -10.21
CA TYR A 144 -20.92 9.67 -9.60
C TYR A 144 -20.86 9.74 -8.08
N PHE A 145 -21.18 10.89 -7.47
CA PHE A 145 -21.09 11.11 -6.04
C PHE A 145 -22.49 11.26 -5.43
N GLN A 146 -22.64 10.71 -4.23
CA GLN A 146 -23.84 10.86 -3.42
C GLN A 146 -23.46 11.38 -2.04
N LYS A 147 -24.33 12.21 -1.46
CA LYS A 147 -24.17 12.65 -0.08
C LYS A 147 -24.42 11.46 0.84
N VAL A 148 -23.44 11.13 1.68
CA VAL A 148 -23.54 10.07 2.68
C VAL A 148 -23.38 10.65 4.08
N ILE A 149 -24.15 10.13 5.04
CA ILE A 149 -24.00 10.49 6.45
C ILE A 149 -22.94 9.58 7.06
N VAL A 150 -21.82 10.15 7.51
CA VAL A 150 -20.79 9.41 8.24
C VAL A 150 -21.12 9.45 9.73
N ALA A 151 -21.95 8.51 10.19
CA ALA A 151 -22.56 8.54 11.53
C ALA A 151 -21.56 8.66 12.69
N LYS A 152 -20.37 8.08 12.56
CA LYS A 152 -19.29 8.14 13.57
C LYS A 152 -18.17 9.11 13.20
N GLY A 153 -18.37 9.98 12.21
CA GLY A 153 -17.38 10.94 11.76
C GLY A 153 -17.03 11.92 12.87
N ARG A 154 -15.75 12.00 13.23
CA ARG A 154 -15.25 12.99 14.20
C ARG A 154 -14.35 13.98 13.47
N ARG A 155 -14.62 15.27 13.64
CA ARG A 155 -13.69 16.33 13.22
C ARG A 155 -12.54 16.37 14.24
N LEU A 156 -11.30 16.22 13.76
CA LEU A 156 -10.11 16.39 14.61
C LEU A 156 -10.09 17.82 15.16
N ARG A 157 -9.69 17.97 16.42
CA ARG A 157 -9.52 19.25 17.12
C ARG A 157 -8.08 19.29 17.63
N GLU A 158 -7.54 20.49 17.86
CA GLU A 158 -6.30 20.62 18.62
C GLU A 158 -6.46 19.94 19.99
N VAL A 159 -5.42 19.23 20.40
CA VAL A 159 -5.28 18.57 21.71
C VAL A 159 -4.38 19.38 22.61
#